data_AF-A0A6A5GQE6-F1
#
_entry.id   AF-A0A6A5GQE6-F1
#
_cell.length_a   1.000
_cell.length_b   1.000
_cell.length_c   1.000
_cell.angle_alpha   90.00
_cell.angle_beta   90.00
_cell.angle_gamma   90.00
#
_symmetry.space_group_name_H-M   'P 1'
#
loop_
_entity.id
_entity.type
_entity.pdbx_description
1 polymer ?
#
loop_
_entity_poly.entity_id
_entity_poly.type
_entity_poly.pdbx_seq_one_letter_code
_entity_poly.pdbx_strand_id
1 'polypeptide(L)'
;MNSFTNVAISNITIAQEYINGLLAAASVSVRTAYSEIKSLTSQPSFYYIPKRQGYLMVNKIVTDMSATGQTEMMSLNKKAKAYCRTANVDTPPYSLGNLFGNMLANGAVLSK
;
A
#
# COMPACT_ATOMS: atom_id res chain seq x y z
N MET A 1 -18.68 -16.74 -19.56
CA MET A 1 -17.75 -16.25 -18.51
C MET A 1 -18.38 -16.56 -17.16
N ASN A 2 -17.68 -17.29 -16.29
CA ASN A 2 -18.22 -17.89 -15.05
C ASN A 2 -18.49 -16.86 -13.95
N SER A 3 -19.57 -17.06 -13.19
CA SER A 3 -20.01 -16.22 -12.05
C SER A 3 -18.87 -15.85 -11.07
N PHE A 4 -17.96 -16.78 -10.78
CA PHE A 4 -16.81 -16.55 -9.92
C PHE A 4 -15.86 -15.43 -10.40
N THR A 5 -15.58 -15.35 -11.70
CA THR A 5 -14.69 -14.33 -12.26
C THR A 5 -15.32 -12.94 -12.12
N ASN A 6 -16.62 -12.83 -12.30
CA ASN A 6 -17.34 -11.56 -12.16
C ASN A 6 -17.36 -11.08 -10.70
N VAL A 7 -17.53 -12.00 -9.74
CA VAL A 7 -17.45 -11.68 -8.30
C VAL A 7 -16.05 -11.20 -7.91
N ALA A 8 -15.00 -11.89 -8.38
CA ALA A 8 -13.63 -11.50 -8.09
C ALA A 8 -13.29 -10.11 -8.66
N ILE A 9 -13.66 -9.84 -9.91
CA ILE A 9 -13.46 -8.51 -10.54
C ILE A 9 -14.23 -7.44 -9.76
N SER A 10 -15.49 -7.70 -9.40
CA SER A 10 -16.30 -6.78 -8.61
C SER A 10 -15.63 -6.43 -7.27
N ASN A 11 -15.14 -7.44 -6.53
CA ASN A 11 -14.47 -7.21 -5.26
C ASN A 11 -13.20 -6.38 -5.41
N ILE A 12 -12.41 -6.65 -6.47
CA ILE A 12 -11.21 -5.86 -6.79
C ILE A 12 -11.57 -4.40 -7.06
N THR A 13 -12.58 -4.14 -7.91
CA THR A 13 -13.02 -2.78 -8.22
C THR A 13 -13.48 -2.03 -6.97
N ILE A 14 -14.31 -2.64 -6.14
CA ILE A 14 -14.81 -2.01 -4.91
C ILE A 14 -13.66 -1.75 -3.93
N ALA A 15 -12.70 -2.67 -3.80
CA ALA A 15 -11.52 -2.47 -2.95
C ALA A 15 -10.63 -1.32 -3.45
N GLN A 16 -10.48 -1.16 -4.77
CA GLN A 16 -9.76 -0.03 -5.35
C GLN A 16 -10.47 1.29 -5.08
N GLU A 17 -11.80 1.35 -5.23
CA GLU A 17 -12.60 2.53 -4.90
C GLU A 17 -12.49 2.90 -3.42
N TYR A 18 -12.55 1.91 -2.52
CA TYR A 18 -12.36 2.13 -1.09
C TYR A 18 -10.99 2.72 -0.77
N ILE A 19 -9.92 2.16 -1.34
CA ILE A 19 -8.54 2.67 -1.17
C ILE A 19 -8.41 4.09 -1.72
N ASN A 20 -9.00 4.37 -2.88
CA ASN A 20 -9.01 5.72 -3.45
C ASN A 20 -9.76 6.71 -2.55
N GLY A 21 -10.87 6.30 -1.93
CA GLY A 21 -11.60 7.10 -0.94
C GLY A 21 -10.76 7.40 0.31
N LEU A 22 -10.03 6.41 0.84
CA LEU A 22 -9.09 6.61 1.94
C LEU A 22 -8.02 7.65 1.60
N LEU A 23 -7.46 7.57 0.40
CA LEU A 23 -6.42 8.51 -0.07
C LEU A 23 -6.98 9.90 -0.31
N ALA A 24 -8.17 10.02 -0.90
CA ALA A 24 -8.81 11.31 -1.14
C ALA A 24 -9.03 12.07 0.18
N ALA A 25 -9.44 11.37 1.24
CA ALA A 25 -9.66 11.93 2.57
C ALA A 25 -8.37 12.15 3.40
N ALA A 26 -7.23 11.62 2.95
CA ALA A 26 -5.96 11.71 3.67
C ALA A 26 -5.36 13.13 3.62
N SER A 27 -4.41 13.42 4.50
CA SER A 27 -3.66 14.67 4.46
C SER A 27 -2.87 14.84 3.15
N VAL A 28 -2.54 16.08 2.80
CA VAL A 28 -1.69 16.41 1.64
C VAL A 28 -0.37 15.65 1.72
N SER A 29 0.26 15.61 2.90
CA SER A 29 1.51 14.89 3.15
C SER A 29 1.41 13.42 2.75
N VAL A 30 0.35 12.74 3.20
CA VAL A 30 0.13 11.31 2.90
C VAL A 30 -0.16 11.08 1.42
N ARG A 31 -0.99 11.93 0.80
CA ARG A 31 -1.27 11.84 -0.64
C ARG A 31 -0.01 12.01 -1.49
N THR A 32 0.85 12.97 -1.15
CA THR A 32 2.13 13.20 -1.84
C THR A 32 3.05 12.00 -1.69
N ALA A 33 3.26 11.51 -0.47
CA ALA A 33 4.09 10.34 -0.21
C ALA A 33 3.57 9.09 -0.95
N TYR A 34 2.25 8.86 -0.95
CA TYR A 34 1.67 7.73 -1.67
C TYR A 34 1.83 7.86 -3.19
N SER A 35 1.70 9.08 -3.73
CA SER A 35 1.93 9.36 -5.15
C SER A 35 3.38 9.06 -5.54
N GLU A 36 4.34 9.42 -4.68
CA GLU A 36 5.76 9.11 -4.89
C GLU A 36 6.03 7.61 -4.85
N ILE A 37 5.47 6.89 -3.87
CA ILE A 37 5.56 5.42 -3.81
C ILE A 37 4.96 4.78 -5.07
N LYS A 38 3.79 5.25 -5.52
CA LYS A 38 3.15 4.76 -6.76
C LYS A 38 4.02 5.03 -7.99
N SER A 39 4.62 6.21 -8.08
CA SER A 39 5.56 6.55 -9.16
C SER A 39 6.76 5.62 -9.15
N LEU A 40 7.42 5.47 -7.99
CA LEU A 40 8.56 4.58 -7.80
C LEU A 40 8.26 3.13 -8.18
N THR A 41 7.15 2.60 -7.67
CA THR A 41 6.75 1.19 -7.85
C THR A 41 6.14 0.91 -9.22
N SER A 42 5.78 1.94 -10.00
CA SER A 42 5.36 1.78 -11.40
C SER A 42 6.53 1.53 -12.35
N GLN A 43 7.77 1.81 -11.92
CA GLN A 43 8.95 1.61 -12.76
C GLN A 43 9.35 0.13 -12.78
N PRO A 44 9.51 -0.51 -13.95
CA PRO A 44 9.97 -1.91 -14.02
C PRO A 44 11.31 -2.14 -13.33
N SER A 45 12.22 -1.16 -13.39
CA SER A 45 13.52 -1.17 -12.70
C SER A 45 13.43 -1.41 -11.19
N PHE A 46 12.35 -0.95 -10.55
CA PHE A 46 12.12 -1.13 -9.12
C PHE A 46 11.98 -2.61 -8.73
N TYR A 47 11.54 -3.48 -9.64
CA TYR A 47 11.41 -4.92 -9.37
C TYR A 47 12.67 -5.72 -9.74
N TYR A 48 13.68 -5.08 -10.34
CA TYR A 48 14.98 -5.69 -10.63
C TYR A 48 16.03 -5.44 -9.54
N ILE A 49 15.74 -4.57 -8.56
CA ILE A 49 16.61 -4.36 -7.40
C ILE A 49 16.32 -5.39 -6.29
N PRO A 50 17.27 -5.64 -5.36
CA PRO A 50 17.02 -6.51 -4.21
C PRO A 50 15.80 -6.06 -3.39
N LYS A 51 14.97 -7.02 -2.95
CA LYS A 51 13.73 -6.75 -2.19
C LYS A 51 13.93 -5.82 -1.00
N ARG A 52 15.02 -6.00 -0.26
CA ARG A 52 15.37 -5.15 0.89
C ARG A 52 15.63 -3.70 0.48
N GLN A 53 16.26 -3.49 -0.67
CA GLN A 53 16.52 -2.15 -1.20
C GLN A 53 15.20 -1.48 -1.62
N GLY A 54 14.31 -2.20 -2.32
CA GLY A 54 12.99 -1.68 -2.66
C GLY A 54 12.16 -1.30 -1.42
N TYR A 55 12.21 -2.13 -0.37
CA TYR A 55 11.62 -1.79 0.93
C TYR A 55 12.21 -0.50 1.52
N LEU A 56 13.55 -0.37 1.54
CA LEU A 56 14.20 0.80 2.13
C LEU A 56 13.85 2.09 1.38
N MET A 57 13.72 2.03 0.05
CA MET A 57 13.29 3.18 -0.76
C MET A 57 11.86 3.62 -0.41
N VAL A 58 10.92 2.67 -0.32
CA VAL A 58 9.53 2.97 0.07
C VAL A 58 9.45 3.44 1.53
N ASN A 59 10.17 2.78 2.43
CA ASN A 59 10.24 3.17 3.84
C ASN A 59 10.80 4.58 4.00
N LYS A 60 11.82 4.95 3.21
CA LYS A 60 12.39 6.30 3.24
C LYS A 60 11.32 7.36 2.94
N ILE A 61 10.52 7.17 1.89
CA ILE A 61 9.44 8.10 1.53
C ILE A 61 8.46 8.27 2.70
N VAL A 62 8.12 7.18 3.40
CA VAL A 62 7.26 7.25 4.58
C VAL A 62 7.94 7.98 5.73
N THR A 63 9.19 7.65 6.05
CA THR A 63 9.93 8.23 7.19
C THR A 63 10.34 9.68 6.97
N ASP A 64 10.42 10.15 5.72
CA ASP A 64 10.66 11.56 5.38
C ASP A 64 9.45 12.44 5.73
N MET A 65 8.25 11.86 5.91
CA MET A 65 7.09 12.58 6.43
C MET A 65 7.22 12.90 7.92
N SER A 66 6.42 13.86 8.40
CA SER A 66 6.24 14.10 9.83
C SER A 66 5.70 12.88 10.57
N ALA A 67 5.94 12.79 11.88
CA ALA A 67 5.42 11.70 12.72
C ALA A 67 3.88 11.55 12.61
N THR A 68 3.16 12.65 12.46
CA THR A 68 1.71 12.65 12.22
C THR A 68 1.37 12.01 10.86
N GLY A 69 2.08 12.39 9.79
CA GLY A 69 1.87 11.81 8.45
C GLY A 69 2.24 10.33 8.39
N GLN A 70 3.32 9.92 9.07
CA GLN A 70 3.69 8.51 9.23
C GLN A 70 2.58 7.71 9.91
N THR A 71 2.07 8.22 11.04
CA THR A 71 0.99 7.57 11.80
C THR A 71 -0.28 7.43 10.97
N GLU A 72 -0.65 8.48 10.24
CA GLU A 72 -1.80 8.48 9.34
C GLU A 72 -1.63 7.44 8.22
N MET A 73 -0.49 7.46 7.50
CA MET A 73 -0.18 6.49 6.44
C MET A 73 -0.26 5.04 6.95
N MET A 74 0.31 4.76 8.12
CA MET A 74 0.25 3.43 8.75
C MET A 74 -1.19 3.03 9.10
N SER A 75 -1.99 3.97 9.61
CA SER A 75 -3.41 3.76 9.90
C SER A 75 -4.21 3.45 8.64
N LEU A 76 -4.01 4.21 7.56
CA LEU A 76 -4.67 3.96 6.26
C LEU A 76 -4.25 2.61 5.68
N ASN A 77 -2.96 2.28 5.72
CA ASN A 77 -2.46 0.99 5.25
C ASN A 77 -3.10 -0.18 6.01
N LYS A 78 -3.26 -0.05 7.34
CA LYS A 78 -3.95 -1.06 8.15
C LYS A 78 -5.43 -1.20 7.79
N LYS A 79 -6.13 -0.07 7.59
CA LYS A 79 -7.55 -0.06 7.16
C LYS A 79 -7.73 -0.72 5.80
N ALA A 80 -6.91 -0.34 4.81
CA ALA A 80 -6.91 -0.92 3.48
C ALA A 80 -6.64 -2.44 3.54
N LYS A 81 -5.67 -2.88 4.35
CA LYS A 81 -5.35 -4.31 4.51
C LYS A 81 -6.52 -5.11 5.08
N ALA A 82 -7.18 -4.57 6.11
CA ALA A 82 -8.34 -5.21 6.71
C ALA A 82 -9.49 -5.33 5.69
N TYR A 83 -9.77 -4.26 4.96
CA TYR A 83 -10.81 -4.25 3.92
C TYR A 83 -10.54 -5.28 2.83
N CYS A 84 -9.33 -5.27 2.26
CA CYS A 84 -8.95 -6.19 1.19
C CYS A 84 -9.02 -7.66 1.65
N ARG A 85 -8.61 -7.96 2.89
CA ARG A 85 -8.76 -9.30 3.47
C ARG A 85 -10.22 -9.72 3.58
N THR A 86 -11.10 -8.85 4.06
CA THR A 86 -12.54 -9.13 4.16
C THR A 86 -13.18 -9.30 2.77
N ALA A 87 -12.73 -8.54 1.78
CA ALA A 87 -13.21 -8.63 0.40
C ALA A 87 -12.60 -9.79 -0.41
N ASN A 88 -11.71 -10.59 0.18
CA ASN A 88 -10.93 -11.63 -0.50
C ASN A 88 -10.16 -11.09 -1.72
N VAL A 89 -9.51 -9.94 -1.54
CA VAL A 89 -8.69 -9.25 -2.55
C VAL A 89 -7.24 -9.23 -2.09
N ASP A 90 -6.35 -9.74 -2.93
CA ASP A 90 -4.92 -9.58 -2.74
C ASP A 90 -4.47 -8.18 -3.14
N THR A 91 -3.56 -7.60 -2.36
CA THR A 91 -2.98 -6.28 -2.63
C THR A 91 -1.57 -6.40 -3.18
N PRO A 92 -1.27 -5.78 -4.33
CA PRO A 92 0.08 -5.78 -4.89
C PRO A 92 1.09 -5.23 -3.89
N PRO A 93 2.35 -5.71 -3.91
CA PRO A 93 3.41 -5.14 -3.09
C PRO A 93 3.50 -3.62 -3.26
N TYR A 94 3.69 -2.93 -2.13
CA TYR A 94 3.88 -1.48 -2.05
C TYR A 94 2.65 -0.62 -2.39
N SER A 95 1.47 -1.23 -2.53
CA SER A 95 0.18 -0.53 -2.57
C SER A 95 -0.42 -0.42 -1.16
N LEU A 96 -1.37 0.49 -0.93
CA LEU A 96 -2.11 0.50 0.34
C LEU A 96 -2.76 -0.87 0.60
N GLY A 97 -2.64 -1.35 1.83
CA GLY A 97 -2.96 -2.73 2.23
C GLY A 97 -1.73 -3.65 2.24
N ASN A 98 -0.67 -3.27 1.51
CA ASN A 98 0.60 -3.97 1.43
C ASN A 98 1.78 -3.00 1.23
N LEU A 99 1.74 -1.82 1.88
CA LEU A 99 2.63 -0.68 1.60
C LEU A 99 4.13 -1.01 1.70
N PHE A 100 4.50 -2.00 2.51
CA PHE A 100 5.89 -2.42 2.72
C PHE A 100 6.22 -3.77 2.08
N GLY A 101 5.32 -4.27 1.23
CA GLY A 101 5.36 -5.64 0.75
C GLY A 101 5.26 -6.68 1.87
N ASN A 102 5.47 -7.94 1.51
CA ASN A 102 5.46 -9.06 2.46
C ASN A 102 6.62 -9.05 3.48
N MET A 103 7.43 -7.98 3.55
CA MET A 103 8.55 -7.89 4.51
C MET A 103 8.07 -7.69 5.96
N LEU A 104 6.91 -7.10 6.19
CA LEU A 104 6.34 -6.97 7.55
C LEU A 104 5.80 -8.28 8.14
N ALA A 105 5.62 -9.33 7.33
CA ALA A 105 5.21 -10.65 7.82
C ALA A 105 6.38 -11.42 8.47
N ASN A 106 7.63 -11.04 8.20
CA ASN A 106 8.84 -11.73 8.67
C ASN A 106 9.66 -10.94 9.70
N GLY A 107 9.02 -10.16 10.57
CA GLY A 107 9.70 -9.60 11.74
C GLY A 107 10.59 -8.38 11.47
N ALA A 108 10.39 -7.65 10.38
CA ALA A 108 10.92 -6.30 10.25
C ALA A 108 10.13 -5.37 11.20
N VAL A 109 10.49 -5.43 12.48
CA VAL A 109 10.06 -4.46 13.49
C VAL A 109 10.59 -3.11 13.04
N LEU A 110 9.69 -2.17 12.74
CA LEU A 110 10.00 -0.74 12.72
C LEU A 110 10.27 -0.33 14.17
N SER A 111 11.44 -0.68 14.71
CA SER A 111 11.87 -0.17 16.01
C SER A 111 12.45 1.23 15.82
N LYS A 112 12.01 2.13 16.70
CA LYS A 112 12.45 3.53 16.81
C LYS A 112 13.97 3.66 16.90
#